data_AF-A0A6F8TLX5-F1
#
_entry.id   AF-A0A6F8TLX5-F1
#
_cell.length_a   1.000
_cell.length_b   1.000
_cell.length_c   1.000
_cell.angle_alpha   90.00
_cell.angle_beta   90.00
_cell.angle_gamma   90.00
#
_symmetry.space_group_name_H-M   'P 1'
#
loop_
_entity.id
_entity.type
_entity.pdbx_description
1 polymer ?
#
loop_
_entity_poly.entity_id
_entity_poly.type
_entity_poly.pdbx_seq_one_letter_code
_entity_poly.pdbx_strand_id
1 'polypeptide(L)'
;MTQSVYHIPVKAISGETVDLDQYKGKVLLIVNTASKCGLTPQYEGLEKLYQAKKDQGLEILGFPANNFKEQELVRMKKFNSSAH
;
A
#
# COMPACT_ATOMS: atom_id res chain seq x y z
N MET A 1 15.07 5.99 21.46
CA MET A 1 13.79 5.27 21.20
C MET A 1 13.69 5.06 19.70
N THR A 2 13.99 3.87 19.20
CA THR A 2 13.77 3.52 17.79
C THR A 2 12.27 3.39 17.56
N GLN A 3 11.65 4.39 16.92
CA GLN A 3 10.27 4.25 16.44
C GLN A 3 10.27 3.23 15.31
N SER A 4 9.82 2.01 15.64
CA SER A 4 9.64 0.96 14.64
C SER A 4 8.49 1.33 13.71
N VAL A 5 8.66 1.06 12.41
CA VAL A 5 7.62 1.22 11.38
C VAL A 5 6.29 0.55 11.77
N TYR A 6 6.35 -0.49 12.60
CA TYR A 6 5.18 -1.24 13.05
C TYR A 6 4.20 -0.45 13.94
N HIS A 7 4.67 0.60 14.62
CA HIS A 7 3.84 1.46 15.48
C HIS A 7 3.31 2.71 14.77
N ILE A 8 3.40 2.76 13.44
CA ILE A 8 2.84 3.86 12.67
C ILE A 8 1.34 3.56 12.45
N PRO A 9 0.43 4.33 13.06
CA PRO A 9 -1.00 4.16 12.81
C PRO A 9 -1.32 4.65 11.39
N VAL A 10 -1.97 3.80 10.60
CA VAL A 10 -2.39 4.14 9.23
C VAL A 10 -3.90 4.03 9.07
N LYS A 11 -4.51 4.94 8.30
CA LYS A 11 -5.93 4.84 7.95
C LYS A 11 -6.10 4.01 6.69
N ALA A 12 -6.79 2.87 6.82
CA ALA A 12 -7.19 2.03 5.70
C ALA A 12 -8.31 2.66 4.88
N ILE A 13 -8.50 2.17 3.65
CA ILE A 13 -9.60 2.60 2.79
C ILE A 13 -10.99 2.38 3.38
N SER A 14 -11.14 1.36 4.24
CA SER A 14 -12.35 1.11 5.03
C SER A 14 -12.68 2.24 6.01
N GLY A 15 -11.71 3.11 6.33
CA GLY A 15 -11.84 4.17 7.34
C GLY A 15 -11.32 3.77 8.72
N GLU A 16 -10.92 2.51 8.90
CA GLU A 16 -10.34 1.99 10.14
C GLU A 16 -8.89 2.43 10.29
N THR A 17 -8.49 2.68 11.54
CA THR A 17 -7.07 2.82 11.89
C THR A 17 -6.49 1.42 12.06
N VAL A 18 -5.38 1.15 11.39
CA VAL A 18 -4.69 -0.12 11.44
C VAL A 18 -3.22 0.14 11.74
N ASP A 19 -2.64 -0.67 12.62
CA ASP A 19 -1.20 -0.63 12.87
C ASP A 19 -0.47 -1.51 11.85
N LEU A 20 0.75 -1.11 11.49
CA LEU A 20 1.60 -1.91 10.61
C LEU A 20 2.15 -3.16 11.31
N ASP A 21 1.96 -3.30 12.63
CA ASP A 21 2.33 -4.46 13.44
C ASP A 21 1.76 -5.78 12.91
N GLN A 22 0.56 -5.74 12.31
CA GLN A 22 -0.08 -6.90 11.69
C GLN A 22 0.75 -7.53 10.55
N TYR A 23 1.74 -6.81 10.03
CA TYR A 23 2.63 -7.25 8.96
C TYR A 23 4.03 -7.64 9.46
N LYS A 24 4.23 -7.78 10.78
CA LYS A 24 5.49 -8.29 11.33
C LYS A 24 5.89 -9.61 10.70
N GLY A 25 7.19 -9.76 10.41
CA GLY A 25 7.76 -10.94 9.77
C GLY A 25 7.56 -10.99 8.26
N LYS A 26 6.85 -10.02 7.67
CA LYS A 26 6.70 -9.86 6.22
C LYS A 26 7.66 -8.81 5.68
N VAL A 27 8.00 -8.94 4.40
CA VAL A 27 8.67 -7.88 3.65
C VAL A 27 7.58 -6.90 3.19
N LEU A 28 7.70 -5.63 3.58
CA LEU A 28 6.75 -4.59 3.21
C LEU A 28 7.29 -3.71 2.09
N LEU A 29 6.54 -3.62 0.99
CA LEU A 29 6.74 -2.61 -0.04
C LEU A 29 5.64 -1.53 0.09
N ILE A 30 6.04 -0.35 0.55
CA ILE A 30 5.15 0.80 0.74
C ILE A 30 5.28 1.73 -0.46
N VAL A 31 4.17 1.95 -1.17
CA VAL A 31 4.16 2.70 -2.43
C VAL A 31 3.24 3.91 -2.29
N ASN A 32 3.71 5.11 -2.63
CA ASN A 32 2.82 6.25 -2.79
C ASN A 32 2.13 6.17 -4.15
N THR A 33 0.79 6.21 -4.16
CA THR A 33 0.00 6.14 -5.39
C THR A 33 -0.61 7.51 -5.73
N ALA A 34 -0.83 7.79 -7.01
CA ALA A 34 -1.55 8.99 -7.46
C ALA A 34 -2.46 8.65 -8.64
N SER A 35 -3.77 8.82 -8.47
CA SER A 35 -4.82 8.53 -9.48
C SER A 35 -4.68 9.24 -10.82
N LYS A 36 -3.99 10.38 -10.88
CA LYS A 36 -3.80 11.17 -12.11
C LYS A 36 -2.45 11.00 -12.79
N CYS A 37 -1.59 10.18 -12.24
CA CYS A 37 -0.34 9.82 -12.90
C CYS A 37 -0.63 8.58 -13.74
N GLY A 38 -0.29 8.58 -15.03
CA GLY A 38 -0.53 7.49 -16.00
C GLY A 38 0.24 6.19 -15.69
N LEU A 39 0.11 5.70 -14.46
CA LEU A 39 0.85 4.61 -13.82
C LEU A 39 0.11 3.27 -13.97
N THR A 40 -0.88 3.17 -14.86
CA THR A 40 -1.50 1.90 -15.25
C THR A 40 -0.45 0.81 -15.53
N PRO A 41 0.67 1.09 -16.23
CA PRO A 41 1.73 0.09 -16.42
C PRO A 41 2.45 -0.32 -15.12
N GLN A 42 2.58 0.60 -14.15
CA GLN A 42 3.24 0.30 -12.88
C GLN A 42 2.35 -0.54 -11.96
N TYR A 43 1.03 -0.36 -12.00
CA TYR A 43 0.11 -1.21 -11.23
C TYR A 43 0.15 -2.67 -11.67
N GLU A 44 0.22 -2.94 -12.98
CA GLU A 44 0.42 -4.31 -13.48
C GLU A 44 1.75 -4.91 -13.01
N GLY A 45 2.82 -4.11 -12.99
CA GLY A 45 4.11 -4.54 -12.48
C GLY A 45 4.07 -4.90 -10.99
N LEU A 46 3.42 -4.06 -10.18
CA LEU A 46 3.21 -4.30 -8.76
C LEU A 46 2.33 -5.52 -8.51
N GLU A 47 1.29 -5.72 -9.32
CA GLU A 47 0.44 -6.91 -9.25
C GLU A 47 1.22 -8.19 -9.55
N LYS A 48 1.95 -8.22 -10.67
CA LYS A 48 2.80 -9.36 -11.05
C LYS A 48 3.82 -9.67 -9.97
N LEU A 49 4.46 -8.64 -9.40
CA LEU A 49 5.39 -8.80 -8.28
C LEU A 49 4.69 -9.39 -7.05
N TYR A 50 3.51 -8.89 -6.69
CA TYR A 50 2.75 -9.40 -5.56
C TYR A 50 2.38 -10.86 -5.76
N GLN A 51 1.82 -11.22 -6.91
CA GLN A 51 1.48 -12.62 -7.21
C GLN A 51 2.67 -13.56 -7.10
N ALA A 52 3.83 -13.13 -7.60
CA ALA A 52 5.05 -13.95 -7.58
C ALA A 52 5.65 -14.14 -6.17
N LYS A 53 5.35 -13.24 -5.22
CA LYS A 53 6.08 -13.15 -3.94
C LYS A 53 5.21 -13.12 -2.69
N LYS A 54 3.88 -13.03 -2.80
CA LYS A 54 2.96 -13.00 -1.64
C LYS A 54 3.14 -14.23 -0.73
N ASP A 55 3.30 -15.41 -1.32
CA ASP A 55 3.47 -16.66 -0.58
C ASP A 55 4.88 -16.81 0.03
N GLN A 56 5.82 -15.94 -0.38
CA GLN A 56 7.16 -15.78 0.22
C GLN A 56 7.18 -14.70 1.31
N GLY A 57 6.02 -14.15 1.68
CA GLY A 57 5.87 -13.15 2.72
C GLY A 57 6.02 -11.69 2.26
N LEU A 58 5.86 -11.39 0.96
CA LEU A 58 5.76 -10.00 0.48
C LEU A 58 4.35 -9.44 0.69
N GLU A 59 4.25 -8.20 1.16
CA GLU A 59 3.01 -7.40 1.13
C GLU A 59 3.26 -6.02 0.52
N ILE A 60 2.35 -5.58 -0.34
CA ILE A 60 2.41 -4.27 -1.00
C ILE A 60 1.27 -3.38 -0.46
N LEU A 61 1.62 -2.24 0.12
CA LEU A 61 0.69 -1.25 0.67
C LEU A 61 0.75 0.04 -0.14
N GLY A 62 -0.36 0.38 -0.80
CA GLY A 62 -0.49 1.60 -1.59
C GLY A 62 -1.09 2.74 -0.76
N PHE A 63 -0.42 3.88 -0.68
CA PHE A 63 -0.89 5.08 -0.01
C PHE A 63 -1.13 6.20 -1.03
N PRO A 64 -2.39 6.52 -1.36
CA PRO A 64 -2.72 7.67 -2.18
C PRO A 64 -2.17 8.94 -1.54
N ALA A 65 -1.29 9.64 -2.23
CA ALA A 65 -0.72 10.89 -1.76
C ALA A 65 -1.34 12.05 -2.53
N ASN A 66 -1.99 12.97 -1.82
CA ASN A 66 -2.65 14.14 -2.40
C ASN A 66 -1.68 15.31 -2.71
N ASN A 67 -0.37 15.05 -2.72
CA ASN A 67 0.66 16.07 -2.96
C ASN A 67 0.78 16.50 -4.44
N PHE A 68 -0.05 15.95 -5.33
CA PHE A 68 -0.21 16.38 -6.72
C PHE A 68 -1.68 16.77 -6.98
N LYS A 69 -1.99 18.07 -6.85
CA LYS A 69 -3.23 18.73 -7.33
C LYS A 69 -4.55 18.48 -6.58
N GLU A 70 -4.55 18.25 -5.26
CA GLU A 70 -5.75 18.33 -4.40
C GLU A 70 -6.95 17.43 -4.80
N GLN A 71 -6.73 16.23 -5.33
CA GLN A 71 -7.83 15.40 -5.86
C GLN A 71 -7.87 13.93 -5.40
N GLU A 72 -7.21 13.53 -4.31
CA GLU A 72 -7.42 12.19 -3.73
C GLU A 72 -7.53 12.08 -2.21
N LEU A 73 -8.45 11.20 -1.78
CA LEU A 73 -8.60 10.73 -0.40
C LEU A 73 -7.37 9.87 -0.01
N VAL A 74 -6.59 10.35 0.97
CA VAL A 74 -5.42 9.66 1.53
C VAL A 74 -5.86 8.44 2.33
N ARG A 75 -5.91 7.26 1.68
CA ARG A 75 -6.37 6.01 2.31
C ARG A 75 -5.62 4.79 1.79
N MET A 76 -5.03 4.01 2.69
CA MET A 76 -4.25 2.83 2.32
C MET A 76 -5.09 1.78 1.59
N LYS A 77 -4.62 1.32 0.43
CA LYS A 77 -5.14 0.16 -0.31
C LYS A 77 -4.14 -0.99 -0.25
N LYS A 78 -4.63 -2.19 0.10
CA LYS A 78 -3.87 -3.42 -0.06
C LYS A 78 -4.05 -3.93 -1.49
N PHE A 79 -2.96 -4.32 -2.16
CA PHE A 79 -3.07 -4.96 -3.46
C PHE A 79 -3.72 -6.35 -3.32
N ASN A 80 -4.80 -6.60 -4.06
CA ASN A 80 -5.47 -7.89 -4.12
C ASN A 80 -5.82 -8.21 -5.58
N SER A 81 -5.64 -9.47 -5.97
CA SER A 81 -5.86 -10.07 -7.30
C SER A 81 -7.28 -9.93 -7.88
N SER A 82 -8.20 -9.23 -7.22
CA SER A 82 -9.63 -9.27 -7.53
C SER A 82 -10.28 -7.89 -7.61
N ALA A 83 -9.51 -6.84 -7.90
CA ALA A 83 -10.05 -5.52 -8.15
C ALA A 83 -10.03 -5.20 -9.67
N HIS A 84 -10.97 -5.81 -10.39
CA HIS A 84 -11.56 -5.24 -11.60
C HIS A 84 -12.96 -4.75 -11.27
#